data_AF-A0A2E1LYG7-F1
#
_entry.id   AF-A0A2E1LYG7-F1
#
_cell.length_a   1.000
_cell.length_b   1.000
_cell.length_c   1.000
_cell.angle_alpha   90.00
_cell.angle_beta   90.00
_cell.angle_gamma   90.00
#
_symmetry.space_group_name_H-M   'P 1'
#
loop_
_entity.id
_entity.type
_entity.pdbx_description
1 polymer ?
#
loop_
_entity_poly.entity_id
_entity_poly.type
_entity_poly.pdbx_seq_one_letter_code
_entity_poly.pdbx_strand_id
1 'polypeptide(L)'
;MDADDVIPDYIPGIGFLDDAIYAEIVIQELRTEIRLYQEFCQFRIAEETRRRDRGKDPYVGREDWITEKRSLLHSRMRKRRALRSGGRGWRMRLL
;
A
#
# COMPACT_ATOMS: atom_id res chain seq x y z
N MET A 1 20.54 -3.54 -24.07
CA MET A 1 20.26 -3.79 -25.48
C MET A 1 18.81 -3.47 -25.62
N ASP A 2 18.47 -2.38 -26.31
CA ASP A 2 17.08 -2.15 -26.68
C ASP A 2 16.63 -3.33 -27.54
N ALA A 3 15.37 -3.74 -27.36
CA ALA A 3 14.74 -4.64 -28.30
C ALA A 3 14.68 -3.90 -29.63
N ASP A 4 15.16 -4.52 -30.71
CA ASP A 4 15.10 -3.87 -32.03
C ASP A 4 13.64 -3.50 -32.35
N ASP A 5 13.40 -2.22 -32.65
CA ASP A 5 12.08 -1.72 -33.02
C ASP A 5 11.57 -2.43 -34.27
N VAL A 6 10.27 -2.74 -34.27
CA VAL A 6 9.61 -3.34 -35.43
C VAL A 6 9.49 -2.29 -36.53
N ILE A 7 9.38 -1.01 -36.17
CA ILE A 7 9.33 0.12 -37.10
C ILE A 7 10.52 1.05 -36.85
N PRO A 8 11.43 1.23 -37.82
CA PRO A 8 12.51 2.19 -37.67
C PRO A 8 12.02 3.63 -37.48
N ASP A 9 12.54 4.31 -36.46
CA ASP A 9 12.18 5.68 -36.06
C ASP A 9 12.30 6.74 -37.15
N TYR A 10 13.22 6.56 -38.09
CA TYR A 10 13.48 7.55 -39.13
C TYR A 10 12.41 7.56 -40.24
N ILE A 11 11.43 6.65 -40.22
CA ILE A 11 10.38 6.60 -41.24
C ILE A 11 9.40 7.76 -41.03
N PRO A 12 9.27 8.68 -42.01
CA PRO A 12 8.38 9.82 -41.87
C PRO A 12 6.92 9.40 -41.67
N GLY A 13 6.29 9.96 -40.62
CA GLY A 13 4.86 9.78 -40.34
C GLY A 13 4.48 8.52 -39.55
N ILE A 14 5.35 7.51 -39.48
CA ILE A 14 5.07 6.24 -38.76
C ILE A 14 6.19 5.75 -37.83
N GLY A 15 7.36 6.39 -37.79
CA GLY A 15 8.37 6.09 -36.77
C GLY A 15 7.81 6.25 -35.35
N PHE A 16 8.30 5.44 -34.40
CA PHE A 16 7.83 5.34 -33.01
C PHE A 16 6.41 4.80 -32.81
N LEU A 17 5.73 4.36 -33.87
CA LEU A 17 4.35 3.90 -33.75
C LEU A 17 4.23 2.65 -32.87
N ASP A 18 5.17 1.72 -32.97
CA ASP A 18 5.23 0.51 -32.17
C ASP A 18 5.49 0.80 -30.69
N ASP A 19 6.38 1.73 -30.35
CA ASP A 19 6.57 2.21 -28.97
C ASP A 19 5.28 2.78 -28.38
N ALA A 20 4.59 3.62 -29.14
CA ALA A 20 3.33 4.22 -28.71
C ALA A 20 2.24 3.16 -28.49
N ILE A 21 2.17 2.16 -29.36
CA ILE A 21 1.26 1.02 -29.19
C ILE A 21 1.64 0.19 -27.96
N TYR A 22 2.92 -0.11 -27.78
CA TYR A 22 3.39 -0.89 -26.64
C TYR A 22 3.07 -0.18 -25.32
N ALA A 23 3.32 1.13 -25.24
CA ALA A 23 2.96 1.95 -24.09
C ALA A 23 1.44 1.93 -23.83
N GLU A 24 0.61 2.05 -24.87
CA GLU A 24 -0.85 2.00 -24.74
C GLU A 24 -1.32 0.63 -24.21
N ILE A 25 -0.79 -0.47 -24.73
CA ILE A 25 -1.10 -1.82 -24.25
C ILE A 25 -0.74 -1.97 -22.77
N VAL A 26 0.47 -1.54 -22.38
CA VAL A 26 0.92 -1.60 -20.98
C VAL A 26 0.04 -0.74 -20.07
N ILE A 27 -0.34 0.46 -20.51
CA ILE A 27 -1.24 1.35 -19.75
C ILE A 27 -2.62 0.72 -19.58
N GLN A 28 -3.14 0.07 -20.62
CA GLN A 28 -4.44 -0.62 -20.56
C GLN A 28 -4.40 -1.81 -19.62
N GLU A 29 -3.34 -2.61 -19.66
CA GLU A 29 -3.15 -3.76 -18.76
C GLU A 29 -3.02 -3.30 -17.31
N LEU A 30 -2.27 -2.22 -17.06
CA LEU A 30 -2.05 -1.66 -15.72
C LEU A 30 -3.14 -0.67 -15.27
N ARG A 31 -4.27 -0.59 -15.98
CA ARG A 31 -5.30 0.42 -15.72
C ARG A 31 -5.82 0.37 -14.29
N THR A 32 -5.99 -0.84 -13.75
CA THR A 32 -6.47 -1.03 -12.36
C THR A 32 -5.44 -0.53 -11.35
N GLU A 33 -4.18 -0.88 -11.53
CA GLU A 33 -3.05 -0.53 -10.68
C GLU A 33 -2.82 0.97 -10.67
N ILE A 34 -2.86 1.61 -11.85
CA ILE A 34 -2.78 3.07 -12.01
C ILE A 34 -3.90 3.74 -11.22
N ARG A 35 -5.15 3.26 -11.38
CA ARG A 35 -6.30 3.79 -10.64
C ARG A 35 -6.12 3.64 -9.13
N LEU A 36 -5.75 2.44 -8.65
CA LEU A 36 -5.54 2.18 -7.23
C LEU A 36 -4.41 3.03 -6.65
N TYR A 37 -3.35 3.25 -7.42
CA TYR A 37 -2.24 4.11 -7.03
C TYR A 37 -2.68 5.59 -6.94
N GLN A 38 -3.51 6.06 -7.86
CA GLN A 38 -4.11 7.40 -7.78
C GLN A 38 -5.01 7.56 -6.55
N GLU A 39 -5.87 6.57 -6.28
CA GLU A 39 -6.71 6.54 -5.07
C GLU A 39 -5.86 6.55 -3.79
N PHE A 40 -4.76 5.79 -3.78
CA PHE A 40 -3.79 5.81 -2.68
C PHE A 40 -3.14 7.20 -2.50
N CYS A 41 -2.74 7.86 -3.60
CA CYS A 41 -2.16 9.20 -3.53
C CYS A 41 -3.14 10.22 -2.93
N GLN A 42 -4.41 10.18 -3.35
CA GLN A 42 -5.47 11.02 -2.77
C GLN A 42 -5.67 10.74 -1.28
N PHE A 43 -5.74 9.47 -0.89
CA PHE A 43 -5.82 9.07 0.50
C PHE A 43 -4.63 9.59 1.32
N ARG A 44 -3.41 9.46 0.80
CA ARG A 44 -2.18 9.92 1.47
C ARG A 44 -2.20 11.42 1.71
N ILE A 45 -2.56 12.22 0.70
CA ILE A 45 -2.68 13.68 0.81
C ILE A 45 -3.73 14.07 1.87
N ALA A 46 -4.89 13.40 1.87
CA ALA A 46 -5.92 13.64 2.85
C ALA A 46 -5.46 13.28 4.27
N GLU A 47 -4.73 12.18 4.44
CA GLU A 47 -4.19 11.78 5.74
C GLU A 47 -3.09 12.71 6.25
N GLU A 48 -2.17 13.13 5.37
CA GLU A 48 -1.15 14.14 5.68
C GLU A 48 -1.80 15.43 6.18
N THR A 49 -2.86 15.89 5.50
CA THR A 49 -3.65 17.06 5.92
C THR A 49 -4.28 16.86 7.29
N ARG A 50 -4.98 15.73 7.51
CA ARG A 50 -5.61 15.41 8.81
C ARG A 50 -4.60 15.36 9.95
N ARG A 51 -3.38 14.91 9.69
CA ARG A 51 -2.31 14.86 10.71
C ARG A 51 -1.75 16.23 11.01
N ARG A 52 -1.51 17.03 9.98
CA ARG A 52 -1.09 18.43 10.12
C ARG A 52 -2.07 19.21 10.97
N ASP A 53 -3.37 19.06 10.72
CA ASP A 53 -4.44 19.73 11.49
C ASP A 53 -4.47 19.30 12.97
N ARG A 54 -3.96 18.10 13.28
CA ARG A 54 -3.84 17.57 14.64
C ARG A 54 -2.47 17.86 15.28
N GLY A 55 -1.61 18.65 14.64
CA GLY A 55 -0.25 18.93 15.11
C GLY A 55 0.65 17.69 15.13
N LYS A 56 0.35 16.67 14.33
CA LYS A 56 1.18 15.47 14.16
C LYS A 56 2.07 15.59 12.94
N ASP A 57 3.13 14.79 12.90
CA ASP A 57 3.96 14.64 11.70
C ASP A 57 3.07 14.19 10.52
N PRO A 58 2.97 14.98 9.44
CA PRO A 58 2.20 14.58 8.26
C PRO A 58 2.81 13.36 7.56
N TYR A 59 4.14 13.27 7.52
CA TYR A 59 4.84 12.21 6.82
C TYR A 59 5.00 11.00 7.74
N VAL A 60 4.45 9.86 7.33
CA VAL A 60 4.65 8.60 8.05
C VAL A 60 5.29 7.63 7.09
N GLY A 61 6.49 7.20 7.45
CA GLY A 61 7.27 6.26 6.69
C GLY A 61 6.71 4.85 6.77
N ARG A 62 7.26 3.98 5.93
CA ARG A 62 6.94 2.54 5.96
C ARG A 62 7.28 1.93 7.32
N GLU A 63 8.39 2.35 7.91
CA GLU A 63 8.90 1.89 9.21
C GLU A 63 7.93 2.20 10.35
N ASP A 64 7.36 3.41 10.35
CA ASP A 64 6.36 3.84 11.34
C ASP A 64 5.09 2.99 11.23
N TRP A 65 4.62 2.75 10.01
CA TRP A 65 3.45 1.91 9.76
C TRP A 65 3.68 0.45 10.19
N ILE A 66 4.86 -0.11 9.90
CA ILE A 66 5.26 -1.44 10.35
C ILE A 66 5.31 -1.50 11.88
N THR A 67 5.86 -0.46 12.52
CA THR A 67 5.96 -0.37 13.98
C THR A 67 4.57 -0.33 14.63
N GLU A 68 3.66 0.47 14.09
CA GLU A 68 2.28 0.56 14.57
C GLU A 68 1.55 -0.79 14.41
N LYS A 69 1.65 -1.43 13.23
CA LYS A 69 1.06 -2.76 12.99
C LYS A 69 1.62 -3.81 13.95
N ARG A 70 2.93 -3.79 14.21
CA ARG A 70 3.58 -4.70 15.16
C ARG A 70 3.07 -4.48 16.58
N SER A 71 2.92 -3.23 17.02
CA SER A 71 2.34 -2.89 18.32
C SER A 71 0.89 -3.40 18.47
N LEU A 72 0.07 -3.23 17.42
CA LEU A 72 -1.32 -3.72 17.40
C LEU A 72 -1.38 -5.26 17.51
N LEU A 73 -0.54 -5.96 16.75
CA LEU A 73 -0.44 -7.43 16.79
C LEU A 73 -0.04 -7.92 18.18
N HIS A 74 1.01 -7.35 18.78
CA HIS A 74 1.42 -7.70 20.14
C HIS A 74 0.32 -7.43 21.17
N SER A 75 -0.42 -6.33 21.02
CA SER A 75 -1.57 -6.02 21.87
C SER A 75 -2.68 -7.07 21.76
N ARG A 76 -3.01 -7.53 20.54
CA ARG A 76 -3.98 -8.61 20.30
C ARG A 76 -3.50 -9.95 20.90
N MET A 77 -2.21 -10.26 20.79
CA MET A 77 -1.62 -11.45 21.41
C MET A 77 -1.72 -11.41 22.93
N ARG A 78 -1.40 -10.27 23.56
CA ARG A 78 -1.54 -10.10 25.03
C ARG A 78 -2.98 -10.32 25.48
N LYS A 79 -3.96 -9.72 24.78
CA LYS A 79 -5.39 -9.94 25.07
C LYS A 79 -5.77 -11.42 24.98
N ARG A 80 -5.35 -12.13 23.93
CA ARG A 80 -5.59 -13.59 23.81
C ARG A 80 -4.97 -14.40 24.95
N ARG A 81 -3.74 -14.06 25.38
CA ARG A 81 -3.06 -14.75 26.49
C ARG A 81 -3.77 -14.51 27.82
N ALA A 82 -4.20 -13.27 28.09
CA ALA A 82 -4.95 -12.92 29.29
C ALA A 82 -6.27 -13.70 29.37
N LEU A 83 -7.01 -13.78 28.26
CA LEU A 83 -8.26 -14.58 28.17
C LEU A 83 -8.02 -16.07 28.43
N ARG A 84 -6.90 -16.64 27.93
CA ARG A 84 -6.53 -18.04 28.17
C ARG A 84 -6.07 -18.31 29.61
N SER A 85 -5.49 -17.32 30.28
CA SER A 85 -5.04 -17.44 31.67
C SER A 85 -6.17 -17.26 32.69
N GLY A 86 -7.16 -16.41 32.38
CA GLY A 86 -8.31 -16.14 33.26
C GLY A 86 -9.28 -17.32 33.43
N GLY A 87 -9.32 -18.26 32.48
CA GLY A 87 -10.22 -19.42 32.49
C GLY A 87 -9.88 -20.51 33.52
N ARG A 88 -8.74 -20.45 34.22
CA ARG A 88 -8.35 -21.45 35.24
C ARG A 88 -8.51 -20.97 36.69
N GLY A 89 -8.76 -19.67 36.92
CA GLY A 89 -8.84 -19.09 38.27
C GLY A 89 -10.23 -19.03 38.88
N TRP A 90 -11.30 -19.23 38.10
CA TRP A 90 -12.68 -19.09 38.57
C TRP A 90 -13.30 -20.40 39.10
N ARG A 91 -12.51 -21.48 39.22
CA ARG A 91 -13.00 -22.80 39.69
C ARG A 91 -12.63 -23.15 41.14
N MET A 92 -12.15 -22.20 41.94
CA MET A 92 -11.81 -22.41 43.36
C MET A 92 -12.29 -21.23 44.20
N ARG A 93 -13.61 -21.04 44.29
CA ARG A 93 -14.24 -20.27 45.38
C ARG A 93 -15.74 -20.59 45.47
N LEU A 94 -16.05 -21.86 45.70
CA LEU A 94 -17.38 -22.32 46.11
C LEU A 94 -17.14 -23.52 47.04
N LEU A 95 -16.70 -23.23 48.26
CA LEU A 95 -16.95 -23.97 49.50
C LEU A 95 -16.80 -22.96 50.64
#